data_AF-A0A4Q3Y4G4-F1
#
_entry.id   AF-A0A4Q3Y4G4-F1
#
_cell.length_a   1.000
_cell.length_b   1.000
_cell.length_c   1.000
_cell.angle_alpha   90.00
_cell.angle_beta   90.00
_cell.angle_gamma   90.00
#
_symmetry.space_group_name_H-M   'P 1'
#
loop_
_entity.id
_entity.type
_entity.pdbx_description
1 polymer ?
#
loop_
_entity_poly.entity_id
_entity_poly.type
_entity_poly.pdbx_seq_one_letter_code
_entity_poly.pdbx_strand_id
1 'polypeptide(L)'
;MAKTFPLSNVSSMLRYKKYAQTEYQNAERASLLGIPVPEPYCYFERRRFGLVIGTGLVYEDIGDFSDVLSLSKILPGGYLEASAFAIPALVALYNSGVNHVDARDENILLKGSPLGHTFRVIDWQYASFTAPRTDWLLEHLCAYFIRKAPATLQDILVEDWSCRVAEAADFPLSHDQLRARVRRLLAQRPSTRKRLRLIAT
;
A
#
# COMPACT_ATOMS: atom_id res chain seq x y z
N MET A 1 -18.14 5.29 1.44
CA MET A 1 -17.85 5.58 0.01
C MET A 1 -18.14 4.35 -0.87
N ALA A 2 -18.52 4.50 -2.14
CA ALA A 2 -18.69 3.36 -3.09
C ALA A 2 -17.69 3.44 -4.26
N LYS A 3 -16.97 2.35 -4.55
CA LYS A 3 -16.05 2.20 -5.69
C LYS A 3 -16.65 1.22 -6.70
N THR A 4 -16.77 1.63 -7.96
CA THR A 4 -17.39 0.81 -9.01
C THR A 4 -16.43 0.52 -10.15
N PHE A 5 -16.53 -0.68 -10.70
CA PHE A 5 -15.71 -1.18 -11.80
C PHE A 5 -16.64 -1.66 -12.92
N PRO A 6 -16.96 -0.80 -13.90
CA PRO A 6 -17.72 -1.21 -15.07
C PRO A 6 -16.89 -2.16 -15.93
N LEU A 7 -17.50 -3.24 -16.41
CA LEU A 7 -16.83 -4.25 -17.24
C LEU A 7 -17.35 -4.13 -18.67
N SER A 8 -16.54 -3.54 -19.55
CA SER A 8 -16.93 -3.21 -20.93
C SER A 8 -16.62 -4.31 -21.95
N ASN A 9 -15.76 -5.27 -21.62
CA ASN A 9 -15.36 -6.34 -22.54
C ASN A 9 -15.54 -7.72 -21.92
N VAL A 10 -15.78 -8.74 -22.75
CA VAL A 10 -16.09 -10.10 -22.30
C VAL A 10 -14.95 -10.71 -21.45
N SER A 11 -13.70 -10.38 -21.79
CA SER A 11 -12.53 -10.83 -21.02
C SER A 11 -12.55 -10.32 -19.57
N SER A 12 -12.91 -9.05 -19.35
CA SER A 12 -13.04 -8.47 -18.02
C SER A 12 -14.30 -8.96 -17.31
N MET A 13 -15.41 -9.18 -18.03
CA MET A 13 -16.62 -9.83 -17.52
C MET A 13 -16.35 -11.25 -17.01
N LEU A 14 -15.48 -12.03 -17.68
CA LEU A 14 -15.08 -13.36 -17.23
C LEU A 14 -14.07 -13.33 -16.08
N ARG A 15 -13.29 -12.25 -15.97
CA ARG A 15 -12.26 -12.04 -14.93
C ARG A 15 -12.71 -11.07 -13.83
N TYR A 16 -14.01 -10.85 -13.68
CA TYR A 16 -14.59 -9.83 -12.79
C TYR A 16 -14.09 -9.93 -11.34
N LYS A 17 -13.82 -11.16 -10.87
CA LYS A 17 -13.30 -11.45 -9.54
C LYS A 17 -11.95 -10.81 -9.23
N LYS A 18 -11.16 -10.47 -10.24
CA LYS A 18 -9.81 -9.88 -10.08
C LYS A 18 -9.80 -8.44 -9.60
N TYR A 19 -10.97 -7.79 -9.56
CA TYR A 19 -11.10 -6.38 -9.19
C TYR A 19 -11.71 -6.27 -7.79
N ALA A 20 -12.97 -5.85 -7.68
CA ALA A 20 -13.61 -5.52 -6.42
C ALA A 20 -13.64 -6.69 -5.42
N GLN A 21 -13.81 -7.94 -5.89
CA GLN A 21 -13.83 -9.09 -5.00
C GLN A 21 -12.45 -9.34 -4.35
N THR A 22 -11.37 -9.29 -5.13
CA THR A 22 -10.00 -9.42 -4.59
C THR A 22 -9.69 -8.27 -3.63
N GLU A 23 -10.07 -7.04 -3.97
CA GLU A 23 -9.86 -5.88 -3.10
C GLU A 23 -10.60 -6.04 -1.76
N TYR A 24 -11.88 -6.45 -1.80
CA TYR A 24 -12.70 -6.73 -0.62
C TYR A 24 -12.07 -7.81 0.27
N GLN A 25 -11.72 -8.96 -0.30
CA GLN A 25 -11.14 -10.10 0.43
C GLN A 25 -9.77 -9.76 1.04
N ASN A 26 -8.95 -9.01 0.32
CA ASN A 26 -7.64 -8.58 0.81
C ASN A 26 -7.79 -7.53 1.92
N ALA A 27 -8.75 -6.61 1.82
CA ALA A 27 -9.04 -5.64 2.88
C ALA A 27 -9.54 -6.33 4.16
N GLU A 28 -10.50 -7.25 4.06
CA GLU A 28 -10.94 -8.07 5.20
C GLU A 28 -9.76 -8.81 5.84
N ARG A 29 -8.93 -9.46 5.02
CA ARG A 29 -7.76 -10.20 5.53
C ARG A 29 -6.74 -9.28 6.20
N ALA A 30 -6.51 -8.09 5.66
CA ALA A 30 -5.62 -7.10 6.27
C ALA A 30 -6.16 -6.61 7.62
N SER A 31 -7.47 -6.36 7.71
CA SER A 31 -8.16 -6.02 8.95
C SER A 31 -7.98 -7.10 10.02
N LEU A 32 -8.16 -8.37 9.67
CA LEU A 32 -7.93 -9.52 10.57
C LEU A 32 -6.47 -9.63 11.06
N LEU A 33 -5.52 -9.07 10.33
CA LEU A 33 -4.11 -8.99 10.70
C LEU A 33 -3.76 -7.70 11.46
N GLY A 34 -4.77 -6.94 11.90
CA GLY A 34 -4.62 -5.71 12.67
C GLY A 34 -4.14 -4.51 11.86
N ILE A 35 -4.18 -4.58 10.52
CA ILE A 35 -3.83 -3.43 9.67
C ILE A 35 -5.04 -2.50 9.59
N PRO A 36 -4.90 -1.21 9.94
CA PRO A 36 -5.95 -0.24 9.73
C PRO A 36 -6.31 -0.10 8.25
N VAL A 37 -7.52 -0.54 7.91
CA VAL A 37 -8.14 -0.41 6.58
C VAL A 37 -9.51 0.24 6.72
N PRO A 38 -10.01 0.95 5.70
CA PRO A 38 -11.41 1.37 5.70
C PRO A 38 -12.29 0.12 5.74
N GLU A 39 -13.30 0.12 6.62
CA GLU A 39 -14.11 -1.09 6.82
C GLU A 39 -14.87 -1.47 5.54
N PRO A 40 -14.65 -2.68 4.98
CA PRO A 40 -15.38 -3.13 3.79
C PRO A 40 -16.78 -3.60 4.16
N TYR A 41 -17.79 -2.75 3.99
CA TYR A 41 -19.17 -3.10 4.35
C TYR A 41 -19.82 -4.09 3.40
N CYS A 42 -19.54 -3.99 2.10
CA CYS A 42 -20.24 -4.80 1.09
C CYS A 42 -19.46 -4.88 -0.22
N TYR A 43 -19.48 -6.07 -0.83
CA TYR A 43 -19.16 -6.30 -2.23
C TYR A 43 -20.45 -6.58 -3.01
N PHE A 44 -20.59 -6.01 -4.20
CA PHE A 44 -21.75 -6.24 -5.05
C PHE A 44 -21.39 -6.48 -6.51
N GLU A 45 -22.28 -7.19 -7.19
CA GLU A 45 -22.18 -7.52 -8.61
C GLU A 45 -23.40 -7.00 -9.36
N ARG A 46 -23.17 -6.46 -10.56
CA ARG A 46 -24.23 -6.13 -11.51
C ARG A 46 -24.21 -7.13 -12.65
N ARG A 47 -25.35 -7.76 -12.91
CA ARG A 47 -25.50 -8.80 -13.94
C ARG A 47 -26.49 -8.40 -15.03
N ARG A 48 -26.25 -8.87 -16.26
CA ARG A 48 -27.18 -8.78 -17.39
C ARG A 48 -27.09 -10.08 -18.18
N PHE A 49 -28.22 -10.77 -18.36
CA PHE A 49 -28.30 -12.09 -19.01
C PHE A 49 -27.27 -13.10 -18.46
N GLY A 50 -27.13 -13.16 -17.13
CA GLY A 50 -26.19 -14.07 -16.45
C GLY A 50 -24.73 -13.59 -16.41
N LEU A 51 -24.32 -12.67 -17.28
CA LEU A 51 -22.96 -12.11 -17.32
C LEU A 51 -22.79 -11.01 -16.28
N VAL A 52 -21.65 -11.00 -15.59
CA VAL A 52 -21.26 -9.91 -14.68
C VAL A 52 -20.77 -8.73 -15.53
N ILE A 53 -21.54 -7.65 -15.57
CA ILE A 53 -21.28 -6.42 -16.34
C ILE A 53 -20.72 -5.28 -15.49
N GLY A 54 -20.52 -5.53 -14.20
CA GLY A 54 -19.94 -4.58 -13.27
C GLY A 54 -19.76 -5.22 -11.90
N THR A 55 -18.76 -4.74 -11.18
CA THR A 55 -18.56 -5.07 -9.77
C THR A 55 -18.36 -3.79 -8.99
N GLY A 56 -18.59 -3.82 -7.70
CA GLY A 56 -18.32 -2.69 -6.84
C GLY A 56 -18.19 -3.11 -5.39
N LEU A 57 -17.80 -2.14 -4.59
CA LEU A 57 -17.54 -2.31 -3.17
C LEU A 57 -17.91 -1.03 -2.44
N VAL A 58 -18.36 -1.19 -1.20
CA VAL A 58 -18.75 -0.11 -0.30
C VAL A 58 -17.80 -0.17 0.89
N TYR A 59 -17.13 0.94 1.18
CA TYR A 59 -16.24 1.11 2.33
C TYR A 59 -16.82 2.12 3.32
N GLU A 60 -16.28 2.08 4.55
CA GLU A 60 -16.21 3.20 5.47
C GLU A 60 -15.93 4.52 4.72
N ASP A 61 -16.58 5.58 5.16
CA ASP A 61 -16.28 6.91 4.64
C ASP A 61 -15.01 7.46 5.30
N ILE A 62 -14.08 7.90 4.47
CA ILE A 62 -12.73 8.33 4.82
C ILE A 62 -12.48 9.79 4.41
N GLY A 63 -13.55 10.57 4.25
CA GLY A 63 -13.49 11.95 3.76
C GLY A 63 -12.70 12.92 4.64
N ASP A 64 -12.39 12.55 5.87
CA ASP A 64 -11.56 13.30 6.82
C ASP A 64 -10.08 12.84 6.85
N PHE A 65 -9.71 11.87 6.03
CA PHE A 65 -8.32 11.49 5.82
C PHE A 65 -7.73 12.22 4.60
N SER A 66 -6.42 12.44 4.63
CA SER A 66 -5.65 12.97 3.51
C SER A 66 -4.51 12.00 3.17
N ASP A 67 -4.26 11.78 1.89
CA ASP A 67 -3.10 11.01 1.45
C ASP A 67 -1.79 11.80 1.71
N VAL A 68 -0.65 11.10 1.71
CA VAL A 68 0.67 11.68 2.00
C VAL A 68 1.02 12.81 1.01
N LEU A 69 0.68 12.63 -0.28
CA LEU A 69 0.97 13.62 -1.30
C LEU A 69 0.14 14.89 -1.10
N SER A 70 -1.13 14.76 -0.71
CA SER A 70 -1.98 15.91 -0.36
C SER A 70 -1.48 16.62 0.89
N LEU A 71 -1.08 15.89 1.94
CA LEU A 71 -0.49 16.47 3.15
C LEU A 71 0.82 17.22 2.88
N SER A 72 1.64 16.72 1.96
CA SER A 72 2.91 17.35 1.60
C SER A 72 2.77 18.77 1.05
N LYS A 73 1.58 19.16 0.58
CA LYS A 73 1.31 20.49 0.03
C LYS A 73 0.95 21.51 1.10
N ILE A 74 0.55 21.05 2.29
CA ILE A 74 0.09 21.91 3.39
C ILE A 74 1.08 21.95 4.56
N LEU A 75 1.91 20.91 4.72
CA LEU A 75 2.88 20.84 5.81
C LEU A 75 4.11 21.71 5.52
N PRO A 76 4.65 22.46 6.51
CA PRO A 76 5.84 23.28 6.34
C PRO A 76 7.09 22.49 5.89
N GLY A 77 7.27 21.27 6.41
CA GLY A 77 8.35 20.36 6.01
C GLY A 77 8.07 19.56 4.73
N GLY A 78 6.96 19.85 4.06
CA GLY A 78 6.60 19.30 2.76
C GLY A 78 6.49 17.78 2.75
N TYR A 79 7.00 17.17 1.68
CA TYR A 79 6.90 15.72 1.45
C TYR A 79 7.69 14.88 2.45
N LEU A 80 8.83 15.37 2.95
CA LEU A 80 9.64 14.64 3.92
C LEU A 80 8.95 14.53 5.28
N GLU A 81 8.26 15.60 5.70
CA GLU A 81 7.46 15.58 6.91
C GLU A 81 6.23 14.67 6.72
N ALA A 82 5.52 14.80 5.60
CA ALA A 82 4.37 13.97 5.29
C ALA A 82 4.73 12.47 5.22
N SER A 83 5.87 12.12 4.61
CA SER A 83 6.32 10.73 4.51
C SER A 83 6.71 10.14 5.86
N ALA A 84 7.19 10.95 6.81
CA ALA A 84 7.46 10.50 8.17
C ALA A 84 6.19 10.03 8.88
N PHE A 85 5.05 10.68 8.64
CA PHE A 85 3.76 10.24 9.18
C PHE A 85 3.26 8.92 8.58
N ALA A 86 3.78 8.50 7.41
CA ALA A 86 3.43 7.22 6.79
C ALA A 86 4.19 6.03 7.40
N ILE A 87 5.27 6.24 8.14
CA ILE A 87 6.13 5.17 8.70
C ILE A 87 5.32 4.09 9.45
N PRO A 88 4.38 4.44 10.37
CA PRO A 88 3.58 3.43 11.07
C PRO A 88 2.80 2.49 10.15
N ALA A 89 2.37 2.96 8.97
CA ALA A 89 1.66 2.13 8.00
C ALA A 89 2.58 1.07 7.38
N LEU A 90 3.82 1.44 7.00
CA LEU A 90 4.79 0.48 6.46
C LEU A 90 5.24 -0.53 7.53
N VAL A 91 5.42 -0.07 8.77
CA VAL A 91 5.76 -0.95 9.90
C VAL A 91 4.64 -1.96 10.16
N ALA A 92 3.38 -1.54 10.16
CA ALA A 92 2.24 -2.44 10.31
C ALA A 92 2.17 -3.49 9.18
N LEU A 93 2.36 -3.07 7.93
CA LEU A 93 2.44 -3.98 6.78
C LEU A 93 3.57 -5.00 6.93
N TYR A 94 4.77 -4.55 7.32
CA TYR A 94 5.92 -5.41 7.51
C TYR A 94 5.71 -6.43 8.65
N ASN A 95 5.26 -5.95 9.81
CA ASN A 95 5.08 -6.79 10.99
C ASN A 95 3.99 -7.85 10.79
N SER A 96 2.92 -7.51 10.06
CA SER A 96 1.85 -8.44 9.71
C SER A 96 2.17 -9.33 8.49
N GLY A 97 3.36 -9.20 7.90
CA GLY A 97 3.80 -10.02 6.75
C GLY A 97 3.00 -9.73 5.47
N VAL A 98 2.54 -8.49 5.30
CA VAL A 98 1.69 -8.07 4.20
C VAL A 98 2.47 -7.27 3.17
N ASN A 99 2.57 -7.82 1.97
CA ASN A 99 3.15 -7.17 0.80
C ASN A 99 2.07 -6.43 0.02
N HIS A 100 1.92 -5.15 0.33
CA HIS A 100 1.08 -4.24 -0.45
C HIS A 100 1.88 -3.69 -1.64
N VAL A 101 1.64 -4.23 -2.84
CA VAL A 101 2.48 -3.98 -4.04
C VAL A 101 2.41 -2.53 -4.54
N ASP A 102 1.43 -1.77 -4.03
CA ASP A 102 1.23 -0.35 -4.28
C ASP A 102 1.24 0.46 -2.97
N ALA A 103 2.09 0.10 -2.00
CA ALA A 103 2.30 0.86 -0.75
C ALA A 103 3.00 2.21 -1.02
N ARG A 104 2.29 3.13 -1.66
CA ARG A 104 2.77 4.47 -2.03
C ARG A 104 1.99 5.55 -1.30
N ASP A 105 2.51 6.77 -1.40
CA ASP A 105 1.95 8.00 -0.80
C ASP A 105 0.44 8.19 -1.02
N GLU A 106 -0.06 7.92 -2.24
CA GLU A 106 -1.49 8.04 -2.57
C GLU A 106 -2.39 6.99 -1.88
N ASN A 107 -1.81 5.86 -1.44
CA ASN A 107 -2.56 4.72 -0.87
C ASN A 107 -2.41 4.60 0.65
N ILE A 108 -1.70 5.55 1.27
CA ILE A 108 -1.58 5.67 2.73
C ILE A 108 -2.28 6.95 3.11
N LEU A 109 -3.44 6.79 3.76
CA LEU A 109 -4.29 7.87 4.20
C LEU A 109 -3.99 8.17 5.66
N LEU A 110 -3.90 9.45 5.99
CA LEU A 110 -3.53 9.95 7.30
C LEU A 110 -4.58 10.92 7.80
N LYS A 111 -4.92 10.81 9.08
CA LYS A 111 -5.78 11.75 9.80
C LYS A 111 -5.03 12.22 11.03
N GLY A 112 -4.85 13.54 11.13
CA GLY A 112 -4.26 14.17 12.30
C GLY A 112 -5.17 14.01 13.51
N SER A 113 -4.59 13.66 14.65
CA SER A 113 -5.25 13.66 15.96
C SER A 113 -4.31 14.29 17.00
N PRO A 114 -4.85 14.90 18.08
CA PRO A 114 -4.05 15.40 19.20
C PRO A 114 -3.14 14.34 19.84
N LEU A 115 -3.45 13.05 19.66
CA LEU A 115 -2.72 11.91 20.21
C LEU A 115 -1.74 11.26 19.21
N GLY A 116 -1.57 11.85 18.02
CA GLY A 116 -0.75 11.32 16.93
C GLY A 116 -1.53 11.14 15.62
N HIS A 117 -0.88 10.65 14.57
CA HIS A 117 -1.54 10.39 13.29
C HIS A 117 -2.14 8.99 13.27
N THR A 118 -3.44 8.89 12.97
CA THR A 118 -4.05 7.60 12.61
C THR A 118 -3.93 7.39 11.11
N PHE A 119 -3.72 6.15 10.68
CA PHE A 119 -3.62 5.83 9.25
C PHE A 119 -4.68 4.83 8.80
N ARG A 120 -4.89 4.79 7.48
CA ARG A 120 -5.63 3.77 6.74
C ARG A 120 -4.85 3.44 5.47
N VAL A 121 -4.71 2.16 5.15
CA VAL A 121 -4.14 1.72 3.87
C VAL A 121 -5.29 1.34 2.93
N ILE A 122 -5.22 1.79 1.69
CA ILE A 122 -6.23 1.57 0.65
C ILE A 122 -5.63 0.91 -0.60
N ASP A 123 -6.51 0.56 -1.54
CA ASP A 123 -6.16 -0.07 -2.83
C ASP A 123 -5.56 -1.48 -2.69
N TRP A 124 -6.29 -2.33 -1.98
CA TRP A 124 -5.93 -3.72 -1.65
C TRP A 124 -5.99 -4.70 -2.82
N GLN A 125 -6.19 -4.25 -4.07
CA GLN A 125 -6.35 -5.14 -5.22
C GLN A 125 -5.11 -6.03 -5.43
N TYR A 126 -3.92 -5.51 -5.11
CA TYR A 126 -2.65 -6.20 -5.28
C TYR A 126 -1.88 -6.31 -3.95
N ALA A 127 -2.40 -7.14 -3.06
CA ALA A 127 -1.71 -7.54 -1.84
C ALA A 127 -1.38 -9.04 -1.86
N SER A 128 -0.25 -9.41 -1.27
CA SER A 128 0.04 -10.79 -0.88
C SER A 128 0.35 -10.87 0.62
N PHE A 129 -0.01 -12.00 1.21
CA PHE A 129 0.05 -12.22 2.66
C PHE A 129 0.97 -13.42 2.91
N THR A 130 2.08 -13.17 3.60
CA THR A 130 3.12 -14.15 3.88
C THR A 130 3.33 -14.28 5.39
N ALA A 131 3.11 -15.48 5.92
CA ALA A 131 3.39 -15.82 7.32
C ALA A 131 4.28 -17.08 7.35
N PRO A 132 5.51 -17.02 7.90
CA PRO A 132 6.17 -15.84 8.46
C PRO A 132 6.46 -14.76 7.38
N ARG A 133 6.69 -13.52 7.83
CA ARG A 133 7.11 -12.43 6.93
C ARG A 133 8.42 -12.78 6.24
N THR A 134 8.56 -12.42 4.97
CA THR A 134 9.80 -12.71 4.21
C THR A 134 10.88 -11.67 4.47
N ASP A 135 12.15 -12.07 4.39
CA ASP A 135 13.32 -11.20 4.60
C ASP A 135 13.35 -9.94 3.72
N TRP A 136 12.77 -9.99 2.52
CA TRP A 136 12.79 -8.89 1.53
C TRP A 136 11.59 -7.94 1.61
N LEU A 137 10.67 -8.17 2.54
CA LEU A 137 9.40 -7.46 2.56
C LEU A 137 9.58 -5.96 2.80
N LEU A 138 10.40 -5.58 3.78
CA LEU A 138 10.58 -4.18 4.14
C LEU A 138 11.24 -3.39 3.01
N GLU A 139 12.25 -3.97 2.37
CA GLU A 139 12.96 -3.35 1.25
C GLU A 139 12.03 -3.15 0.06
N HIS A 140 11.12 -4.11 -0.20
CA HIS A 140 10.10 -3.96 -1.23
C HIS A 140 9.09 -2.85 -0.90
N LEU A 141 8.60 -2.79 0.33
CA LEU A 141 7.68 -1.72 0.78
C LEU A 141 8.33 -0.34 0.64
N CYS A 142 9.56 -0.18 1.13
CA CYS A 142 10.32 1.07 0.98
C CYS A 142 10.53 1.42 -0.49
N ALA A 143 10.94 0.47 -1.33
CA ALA A 143 11.15 0.71 -2.75
C ALA A 143 9.85 1.05 -3.51
N TYR A 144 8.69 0.52 -3.11
CA TYR A 144 7.40 0.90 -3.72
C TYR A 144 7.01 2.32 -3.36
N PHE A 145 7.18 2.71 -2.10
CA PHE A 145 6.92 4.06 -1.62
C PHE A 145 7.83 5.08 -2.32
N ILE A 146 9.15 4.88 -2.25
CA ILE A 146 10.14 5.83 -2.77
C ILE A 146 10.04 6.01 -4.28
N ARG A 147 9.71 4.96 -5.03
CA ARG A 147 9.64 5.03 -6.51
C ARG A 147 8.63 6.07 -7.01
N LYS A 148 7.60 6.39 -6.21
CA LYS A 148 6.55 7.35 -6.58
C LYS A 148 6.73 8.72 -5.94
N ALA A 149 7.67 8.85 -5.00
CA ALA A 149 8.05 10.13 -4.43
C ALA A 149 8.69 11.08 -5.46
N PRO A 150 8.66 12.41 -5.21
CA PRO A 150 9.37 13.39 -6.03
C PRO A 150 10.82 13.00 -6.27
N ALA A 151 11.26 13.02 -7.53
CA ALA A 151 12.58 12.53 -7.93
C ALA A 151 13.73 13.19 -7.15
N THR A 152 13.60 14.49 -6.84
CA THR A 152 14.57 15.27 -6.07
C THR A 152 14.71 14.84 -4.61
N LEU A 153 13.76 14.05 -4.09
CA LEU A 153 13.74 13.59 -2.70
C LEU A 153 14.05 12.10 -2.57
N GLN A 154 14.11 11.34 -3.67
CA GLN A 154 14.28 9.88 -3.60
C GLN A 154 15.57 9.48 -2.91
N ASP A 155 16.68 10.17 -3.18
CA ASP A 155 17.96 9.89 -2.52
C ASP A 155 17.89 10.16 -1.01
N ILE A 156 17.26 11.25 -0.59
CA ILE A 156 17.05 11.57 0.83
C ILE A 156 16.19 10.48 1.49
N LEU A 157 15.14 10.02 0.81
CA LEU A 157 14.28 8.97 1.34
C LEU A 157 14.99 7.61 1.45
N VAL A 158 15.90 7.31 0.52
CA VAL A 158 16.76 6.12 0.62
C VAL A 158 17.72 6.26 1.80
N GLU A 159 18.40 7.40 1.91
CA GLU A 159 19.47 7.60 2.89
C GLU A 159 18.99 7.74 4.33
N ASP A 160 17.87 8.45 4.55
CA ASP A 160 17.36 8.77 5.88
C ASP A 160 16.05 8.05 6.18
N TRP A 161 15.01 8.30 5.39
CA TRP A 161 13.65 7.84 5.69
C TRP A 161 13.55 6.31 5.76
N SER A 162 14.22 5.58 4.86
CA SER A 162 14.20 4.11 4.87
C SER A 162 14.87 3.53 6.11
N CYS A 163 15.92 4.18 6.62
CA CYS A 163 16.57 3.80 7.88
C CYS A 163 15.62 4.00 9.06
N ARG A 164 14.91 5.12 9.11
CA ARG A 164 13.88 5.38 10.15
C ARG A 164 12.74 4.36 10.11
N VAL A 165 12.32 3.93 8.92
CA VAL A 165 11.34 2.84 8.77
C VAL A 165 11.89 1.52 9.32
N ALA A 166 13.16 1.20 9.04
CA ALA A 166 13.81 -0.01 9.52
C ALA A 166 14.02 -0.03 11.03
N GLU A 167 14.43 1.10 11.62
CA GLU A 167 14.53 1.26 13.07
C GLU A 167 13.16 1.06 13.73
N ALA A 168 12.11 1.70 13.21
CA ALA A 168 10.75 1.56 13.74
C ALA A 168 10.16 0.14 13.58
N ALA A 169 10.73 -0.67 12.68
CA ALA A 169 10.32 -2.04 12.41
C ALA A 169 11.17 -3.10 13.11
N ASP A 170 12.18 -2.70 13.91
CA ASP A 170 13.21 -3.58 14.46
C ASP A 170 13.84 -4.48 13.37
N PHE A 171 14.16 -3.87 12.22
CA PHE A 171 14.65 -4.61 11.05
C PHE A 171 16.05 -5.17 11.31
N PRO A 172 16.30 -6.47 11.03
CA PRO A 172 17.51 -7.15 11.50
C PRO A 172 18.79 -6.84 10.70
N LEU A 173 18.68 -6.17 9.55
CA LEU A 173 19.83 -5.85 8.70
C LEU A 173 20.37 -4.45 8.97
N SER A 174 21.66 -4.23 8.67
CA SER A 174 22.25 -2.90 8.80
C SER A 174 21.64 -1.91 7.81
N HIS A 175 21.71 -0.61 8.14
CA HIS A 175 21.26 0.46 7.25
C HIS A 175 21.99 0.45 5.90
N ASP A 176 23.26 0.03 5.84
CA ASP A 176 23.99 -0.15 4.58
C ASP A 176 23.37 -1.23 3.69
N GLN A 177 23.05 -2.38 4.28
CA GLN A 177 22.44 -3.49 3.57
C GLN A 177 21.03 -3.13 3.06
N LEU A 178 20.24 -2.46 3.90
CA LEU A 178 18.92 -1.95 3.54
C LEU A 178 19.01 -0.99 2.34
N ARG A 179 19.83 0.07 2.44
CA ARG A 179 20.00 1.07 1.38
C ARG A 179 20.43 0.44 0.06
N ALA A 180 21.40 -0.48 0.10
CA ALA A 180 21.87 -1.18 -1.09
C ALA A 180 20.75 -2.00 -1.75
N ARG A 181 19.93 -2.73 -0.97
CA ARG A 181 18.80 -3.52 -1.47
C ARG A 181 17.69 -2.64 -2.02
N VAL A 182 17.32 -1.56 -1.33
CA VAL A 182 16.32 -0.60 -1.80
C VAL A 182 16.76 0.04 -3.13
N ARG A 183 18.01 0.49 -3.24
CA ARG A 183 18.56 1.02 -4.50
C ARG A 183 18.49 0.01 -5.65
N ARG A 184 18.85 -1.25 -5.40
CA ARG A 184 18.75 -2.32 -6.40
C ARG A 184 17.31 -2.47 -6.90
N LEU A 185 16.33 -2.48 -5.99
CA LEU A 185 14.91 -2.55 -6.32
C LEU A 185 14.42 -1.29 -7.06
N LEU A 186 14.92 -0.11 -6.74
CA LEU A 186 14.59 1.13 -7.45
C LEU A 186 15.11 1.11 -8.90
N ALA A 187 16.36 0.65 -9.09
CA ALA A 187 17.00 0.57 -10.41
C ALA A 187 16.35 -0.50 -11.31
N GLN A 188 15.89 -1.62 -10.74
CA GLN A 188 15.30 -2.73 -11.49
C GLN A 188 13.82 -2.89 -11.15
N ARG A 189 12.94 -2.44 -12.05
CA ARG A 189 11.50 -2.57 -11.84
C ARG A 189 11.06 -4.04 -11.98
N PRO A 190 10.66 -4.72 -10.89
CA PRO A 190 10.18 -6.09 -11.00
C PRO A 190 8.78 -6.10 -11.62
N SER A 191 8.46 -7.13 -12.42
CA SER A 191 7.09 -7.33 -12.90
C SER A 191 6.12 -7.52 -11.71
N THR A 192 4.83 -7.23 -11.88
CA THR A 192 3.83 -7.43 -10.80
C THR A 192 3.88 -8.85 -10.22
N ARG A 193 4.14 -9.86 -11.04
CA ARG A 193 4.30 -11.25 -10.59
C ARG A 193 5.53 -11.44 -9.69
N LYS A 194 6.67 -10.81 -10.02
CA LYS A 194 7.88 -10.83 -9.17
C LYS A 194 7.66 -10.05 -7.88
N ARG A 195 6.99 -8.90 -7.96
CA ARG A 195 6.60 -8.07 -6.81
C ARG A 195 5.72 -8.82 -5.82
N LEU A 196 4.71 -9.56 -6.29
CA LEU A 196 3.82 -10.38 -5.44
C LEU A 196 4.56 -11.53 -4.74
N ARG A 197 5.66 -12.01 -5.33
CA ARG A 197 6.50 -13.10 -4.80
C ARG A 197 7.74 -12.62 -4.05
N LEU A 198 7.94 -11.30 -3.94
CA LEU A 198 9.09 -10.69 -3.28
C LEU A 198 10.43 -11.23 -3.81
N ILE A 199 10.52 -11.48 -5.12
CA ILE A 199 11.73 -11.99 -5.77
C ILE A 199 12.65 -10.81 -6.05
N ALA A 200 13.83 -10.81 -5.43
CA ALA A 200 14.93 -9.91 -5.79
C ALA A 200 15.37 -10.17 -7.24
N THR A 201 15.42 -9.12 -8.05
CA THR A 201 15.93 -9.15 -9.44
C THR A 201 17.43 -9.00 -9.44
#